data_AF-A0A7J2NFJ4-F1
#
_entry.id   AF-A0A7J2NFJ4-F1
#
_cell.length_a   1.000
_cell.length_b   1.000
_cell.length_c   1.000
_cell.angle_alpha   90.00
_cell.angle_beta   90.00
_cell.angle_gamma   90.00
#
_symmetry.space_group_name_H-M   'P 1'
#
loop_
_entity.id
_entity.type
_entity.pdbx_description
1 polymer ?
#
loop_
_entity_poly.entity_id
_entity_poly.type
_entity_poly.pdbx_seq_one_letter_code
_entity_poly.pdbx_strand_id
1 'polypeptide(L)'
;MIKIEWYEKLDFDENPLELNPMKHDFEPAGLEEEANELIYRIQAGDMLLIIGKQGHGKTALLKQAIKRFRGKGKLIYVDAKKTSYRLDIEQLLVKKYGFVRGRLLGNKPKNMVLLLDNAHTLSDRNNRLIKFYFDQNYLRSVIFTTDNPDEMNIDQSIRSRIGNRVIELEPISLDDARQIIKNRMLDEFVSKDTVEESFRFSEGNPREFLLNVEAVMSSDIENPTSDEIRKILKKRSGADSDDEEETDVFICNECKSALVKIAGEWRCEKCDTFCENCGGLVDEDDDYCPSCGIEFLEEEVEE
;
A
#
# COMPACT_ATOMS: atom_id res chain seq x y z
N MET A 1 -24.89 12.41 -25.26
CA MET A 1 -23.72 11.92 -26.00
C MET A 1 -22.93 11.03 -25.05
N ILE A 2 -22.52 9.84 -25.49
CA ILE A 2 -21.62 9.00 -24.72
C ILE A 2 -20.22 9.62 -24.84
N LYS A 3 -19.61 9.98 -23.72
CA LYS A 3 -18.22 10.46 -23.69
C LYS A 3 -17.34 9.24 -23.96
N ILE A 4 -16.63 9.26 -25.09
CA ILE A 4 -15.65 8.22 -25.44
C ILE A 4 -14.32 8.62 -24.79
N GLU A 5 -13.73 7.71 -24.01
CA GLU A 5 -12.45 7.94 -23.35
C GLU A 5 -11.28 7.80 -24.35
N TRP A 6 -10.13 8.42 -24.06
CA TRP A 6 -9.01 8.51 -25.02
C TRP A 6 -8.46 7.15 -25.46
N TYR A 7 -8.41 6.18 -24.54
CA TYR A 7 -7.88 4.83 -24.81
C TYR A 7 -8.84 3.99 -25.65
N GLU A 8 -10.16 4.22 -25.54
CA GLU A 8 -11.16 3.57 -26.40
C GLU A 8 -11.01 4.03 -27.86
N LYS A 9 -10.63 5.30 -28.08
CA LYS A 9 -10.32 5.80 -29.43
C LYS A 9 -9.09 5.12 -30.05
N LEU A 10 -8.23 4.54 -29.22
CA LEU A 10 -7.04 3.79 -29.61
C LEU A 10 -7.29 2.27 -29.58
N ASP A 11 -8.55 1.82 -29.48
CA ASP A 11 -8.97 0.41 -29.51
C ASP A 11 -8.48 -0.42 -28.29
N PHE A 12 -8.23 0.25 -27.15
CA PHE A 12 -8.00 -0.46 -25.89
C PHE A 12 -9.32 -0.74 -25.17
N ASP A 13 -9.51 -1.99 -24.73
CA ASP A 13 -10.66 -2.39 -23.90
C ASP A 13 -10.61 -1.80 -22.48
N GLU A 14 -9.41 -1.54 -21.96
CA GLU A 14 -9.15 -1.06 -20.61
C GLU A 14 -8.05 0.01 -20.64
N ASN A 15 -8.03 0.93 -19.67
CA ASN A 15 -7.00 1.96 -19.60
C ASN A 15 -5.61 1.33 -19.36
N PRO A 16 -4.67 1.40 -20.34
CA PRO A 16 -3.36 0.78 -20.19
C PRO A 16 -2.48 1.50 -19.14
N LEU A 17 -2.84 2.72 -18.75
CA LEU A 17 -2.15 3.52 -17.73
C LEU A 17 -2.75 3.35 -16.33
N GLU A 18 -3.63 2.37 -16.11
CA GLU A 18 -4.21 2.09 -14.79
C GLU A 18 -3.11 1.95 -13.70
N LEU A 19 -3.31 2.69 -12.61
CA LEU A 19 -2.33 2.83 -11.54
C LEU A 19 -2.42 1.72 -10.51
N ASN A 20 -3.60 1.10 -10.35
CA ASN A 20 -3.79 0.05 -9.37
C ASN A 20 -3.15 -1.25 -9.87
N PRO A 21 -2.00 -1.65 -9.29
CA PRO A 21 -1.32 -2.86 -9.75
C PRO A 21 -2.19 -4.08 -9.53
N MET A 22 -3.15 -4.10 -8.58
CA MET A 22 -3.98 -5.27 -8.32
C MET A 22 -5.04 -5.53 -9.40
N LYS A 23 -5.39 -4.54 -10.23
CA LYS A 23 -6.40 -4.72 -11.29
C LYS A 23 -5.85 -5.43 -12.53
N HIS A 24 -4.65 -5.06 -13.00
CA HIS A 24 -4.08 -5.62 -14.23
C HIS A 24 -2.71 -6.25 -14.00
N ASP A 25 -2.39 -7.25 -14.79
CA ASP A 25 -1.19 -8.07 -14.64
C ASP A 25 0.05 -7.51 -15.36
N PHE A 26 0.25 -6.20 -15.36
CA PHE A 26 1.45 -5.57 -15.92
C PHE A 26 2.74 -6.10 -15.28
N GLU A 27 3.77 -6.27 -16.09
CA GLU A 27 5.13 -6.54 -15.63
C GLU A 27 5.79 -5.21 -15.22
N PRO A 28 6.21 -5.06 -13.96
CA PRO A 28 6.97 -3.89 -13.54
C PRO A 28 8.33 -3.91 -14.24
N ALA A 29 8.79 -2.74 -14.71
CA ALA A 29 10.15 -2.58 -15.20
C ALA A 29 11.04 -1.97 -14.12
N GLY A 30 12.31 -2.36 -14.09
CA GLY A 30 13.30 -1.85 -13.16
C GLY A 30 13.08 -2.32 -11.72
N LEU A 31 12.41 -3.46 -11.54
CA LEU A 31 12.15 -4.10 -10.23
C LEU A 31 12.54 -5.58 -10.21
N GLU A 32 13.28 -6.05 -11.21
CA GLU A 32 13.60 -7.45 -11.41
C GLU A 32 14.50 -8.00 -10.29
N GLU A 33 15.50 -7.23 -9.86
CA GLU A 33 16.42 -7.62 -8.79
C GLU A 33 15.69 -7.69 -7.45
N GLU A 34 14.91 -6.66 -7.13
CA GLU A 34 14.08 -6.56 -5.94
C GLU A 34 13.02 -7.66 -5.89
N ALA A 35 12.40 -7.98 -7.03
CA ALA A 35 11.45 -9.08 -7.13
C ALA A 35 12.14 -10.41 -6.83
N ASN A 36 13.31 -10.65 -7.42
CA ASN A 36 14.07 -11.87 -7.17
C ASN A 36 14.48 -12.01 -5.70
N GLU A 37 14.97 -10.93 -5.08
CA GLU A 37 15.33 -10.90 -3.66
C GLU A 37 14.10 -11.13 -2.77
N LEU A 38 12.97 -10.48 -3.05
CA LEU A 38 11.71 -10.70 -2.33
C LEU A 38 11.29 -12.17 -2.38
N ILE A 39 11.29 -12.80 -3.57
CA ILE A 39 10.94 -14.20 -3.71
C ILE A 39 11.91 -15.10 -2.93
N TYR A 40 13.22 -14.82 -3.00
CA TYR A 40 14.24 -15.55 -2.27
C TYR A 40 13.98 -15.49 -0.75
N ARG A 41 13.74 -14.30 -0.19
CA ARG A 41 13.45 -14.10 1.25
C ARG A 41 12.19 -14.78 1.73
N ILE A 42 11.13 -14.74 0.92
CA ILE A 42 9.89 -15.48 1.21
C ILE A 42 10.17 -17.00 1.29
N GLN A 43 10.99 -17.53 0.38
CA GLN A 43 11.37 -18.94 0.40
C GLN A 43 12.29 -19.27 1.57
N ALA A 44 13.21 -18.38 1.96
CA ALA A 44 14.07 -18.56 3.12
C ALA A 44 13.27 -18.59 4.44
N GLY A 45 12.08 -18.01 4.46
CA GLY A 45 11.29 -17.87 5.69
C GLY A 45 11.72 -16.68 6.53
N ASP A 46 12.16 -15.62 5.88
CA ASP A 46 12.66 -14.42 6.54
C ASP A 46 11.52 -13.43 6.84
N MET A 47 11.77 -12.53 7.80
CA MET A 47 11.12 -11.22 7.84
C MET A 47 11.89 -10.25 6.95
N LEU A 48 11.20 -9.49 6.11
CA LEU A 48 11.79 -8.53 5.17
C LEU A 48 11.06 -7.20 5.28
N LEU A 49 11.81 -6.10 5.17
CA LEU A 49 11.25 -4.76 5.03
C LEU A 49 11.50 -4.23 3.61
N ILE A 50 10.47 -3.72 2.97
CA ILE A 50 10.56 -2.99 1.70
C ILE A 50 10.29 -1.51 1.98
N ILE A 51 11.24 -0.66 1.64
CA ILE A 51 11.19 0.78 1.84
C ILE A 51 11.08 1.44 0.47
N GLY A 52 10.22 2.44 0.35
CA GLY A 52 10.16 3.28 -0.84
C GLY A 52 9.05 4.31 -0.71
N LYS A 53 9.22 5.50 -1.30
CA LYS A 53 8.20 6.55 -1.20
C LYS A 53 6.86 6.12 -1.83
N GLN A 54 5.81 6.89 -1.59
CA GLN A 54 4.52 6.64 -2.23
C GLN A 54 4.69 6.63 -3.77
N GLY A 55 4.07 5.66 -4.45
CA GLY A 55 4.16 5.52 -5.91
C GLY A 55 5.40 4.77 -6.44
N HIS A 56 6.38 4.41 -5.61
CA HIS A 56 7.63 3.74 -6.04
C HIS A 56 7.49 2.22 -6.26
N GLY A 57 6.27 1.70 -6.44
CA GLY A 57 6.10 0.30 -6.84
C GLY A 57 6.09 -0.75 -5.72
N LYS A 58 6.06 -0.39 -4.43
CA LYS A 58 5.94 -1.35 -3.29
C LYS A 58 4.82 -2.38 -3.49
N THR A 59 3.60 -1.91 -3.80
CA THR A 59 2.45 -2.79 -4.05
C THR A 59 2.61 -3.64 -5.32
N ALA A 60 3.26 -3.11 -6.37
CA ALA A 60 3.55 -3.85 -7.59
C ALA A 60 4.54 -5.00 -7.32
N LEU A 61 5.55 -4.73 -6.49
CA LEU A 61 6.53 -5.71 -6.03
C LEU A 61 5.85 -6.81 -5.17
N LEU A 62 4.99 -6.43 -4.21
CA LEU A 62 4.17 -7.41 -3.47
C LEU A 62 3.28 -8.24 -4.41
N LYS A 63 2.72 -7.63 -5.46
CA LYS A 63 1.92 -8.36 -6.45
C LYS A 63 2.73 -9.43 -7.18
N GLN A 64 4.02 -9.22 -7.43
CA GLN A 64 4.89 -10.27 -7.99
C GLN A 64 4.99 -11.48 -7.05
N ALA A 65 5.14 -11.25 -5.75
CA ALA A 65 5.06 -12.32 -4.76
C ALA A 65 3.69 -13.02 -4.77
N ILE A 66 2.59 -12.25 -4.82
CA ILE A 66 1.25 -12.83 -4.92
C ILE A 66 1.15 -13.75 -6.15
N LYS A 67 1.52 -13.27 -7.35
CA LYS A 67 1.52 -14.06 -8.59
C LYS A 67 2.33 -15.34 -8.43
N ARG A 68 3.55 -15.25 -7.90
CA ARG A 68 4.49 -16.38 -7.75
C ARG A 68 4.01 -17.46 -6.78
N PHE A 69 3.32 -17.06 -5.71
CA PHE A 69 2.86 -17.96 -4.63
C PHE A 69 1.35 -18.25 -4.66
N ARG A 70 0.61 -17.69 -5.64
CA ARG A 70 -0.82 -17.97 -5.88
C ARG A 70 -1.04 -19.47 -6.06
N GLY A 71 -2.21 -19.95 -5.64
CA GLY A 71 -2.59 -21.36 -5.77
C GLY A 71 -2.02 -22.30 -4.69
N LYS A 72 -1.02 -21.88 -3.90
CA LYS A 72 -0.45 -22.71 -2.83
C LYS A 72 -1.22 -22.64 -1.51
N GLY A 73 -2.27 -21.80 -1.42
CA GLY A 73 -3.09 -21.63 -0.23
C GLY A 73 -2.39 -21.00 0.99
N LYS A 74 -1.11 -20.61 0.85
CA LYS A 74 -0.25 -20.20 1.97
C LYS A 74 0.08 -18.71 2.01
N LEU A 75 -0.61 -17.88 1.22
CA LEU A 75 -0.32 -16.44 1.14
C LEU A 75 -1.51 -15.62 1.63
N ILE A 76 -1.23 -14.67 2.52
CA ILE A 76 -2.15 -13.65 3.04
C ILE A 76 -1.58 -12.30 2.60
N TYR A 77 -2.41 -11.48 1.96
CA TYR A 77 -2.10 -10.09 1.65
C TYR A 77 -3.04 -9.20 2.45
N VAL A 78 -2.49 -8.16 3.06
CA VAL A 78 -3.21 -7.19 3.88
C VAL A 78 -2.71 -5.81 3.49
N ASP A 79 -3.64 -4.91 3.17
CA ASP A 79 -3.38 -3.48 3.10
C ASP A 79 -3.73 -2.89 4.46
N ALA A 80 -2.70 -2.55 5.25
CA ALA A 80 -2.88 -2.12 6.64
C ALA A 80 -3.57 -0.76 6.74
N LYS A 81 -3.60 0.04 5.67
CA LYS A 81 -4.37 1.29 5.60
C LYS A 81 -5.88 1.05 5.46
N LYS A 82 -6.28 -0.09 4.89
CA LYS A 82 -7.70 -0.45 4.65
C LYS A 82 -8.30 -1.35 5.71
N THR A 83 -7.46 -1.94 6.55
CA THR A 83 -7.94 -2.85 7.60
C THR A 83 -8.37 -2.02 8.81
N SER A 84 -9.42 -2.44 9.52
CA SER A 84 -9.69 -1.83 10.84
C SER A 84 -8.46 -2.01 11.73
N TYR A 85 -8.23 -1.07 12.65
CA TYR A 85 -7.00 -1.01 13.45
C TYR A 85 -6.68 -2.33 14.20
N ARG A 86 -7.70 -3.17 14.44
CA ARG A 86 -7.56 -4.53 14.96
C ARG A 86 -7.38 -5.53 13.81
N LEU A 87 -6.13 -5.69 13.36
CA LEU A 87 -5.77 -6.77 12.44
C LEU A 87 -5.86 -8.12 13.17
N ASP A 88 -6.96 -8.83 13.00
CA ASP A 88 -7.10 -10.18 13.54
C ASP A 88 -6.36 -11.20 12.67
N ILE A 89 -5.05 -11.34 12.94
CA ILE A 89 -4.17 -12.29 12.25
C ILE A 89 -4.66 -13.72 12.42
N GLU A 90 -5.26 -14.05 13.56
CA GLU A 90 -5.82 -15.39 13.79
C GLU A 90 -6.95 -15.67 12.82
N GLN A 91 -7.89 -14.74 12.68
CA GLN A 91 -8.96 -14.86 11.70
C GLN A 91 -8.41 -14.94 10.27
N LEU A 92 -7.37 -14.17 9.93
CA LEU A 92 -6.75 -14.25 8.60
C LEU A 92 -6.14 -15.62 8.32
N LEU A 93 -5.48 -16.22 9.31
CA LEU A 93 -4.95 -17.58 9.24
C LEU A 93 -6.08 -18.60 9.06
N VAL A 94 -7.16 -18.51 9.86
CA VAL A 94 -8.27 -19.47 9.83
C VAL A 94 -9.11 -19.35 8.54
N LYS A 95 -9.45 -18.12 8.11
CA LYS A 95 -10.29 -17.87 6.91
C LYS A 95 -9.68 -18.49 5.64
N LYS A 96 -8.36 -18.47 5.52
CA LYS A 96 -7.65 -19.03 4.34
C LYS A 96 -7.73 -20.55 4.23
N TYR A 97 -8.00 -21.27 5.31
CA TYR A 97 -7.97 -22.75 5.33
C TYR A 97 -9.33 -23.41 5.03
N GLY A 98 -10.37 -22.61 4.78
CA GLY A 98 -11.71 -23.07 4.44
C GLY A 98 -12.54 -23.51 5.65
N PHE A 99 -13.84 -23.24 5.60
CA PHE A 99 -14.78 -23.40 6.71
C PHE A 99 -14.80 -24.81 7.35
N VAL A 100 -14.58 -25.87 6.55
CA VAL A 100 -14.80 -27.26 7.00
C VAL A 100 -13.61 -27.81 7.81
N ARG A 101 -12.36 -27.46 7.47
CA ARG A 101 -11.16 -27.99 8.16
C ARG A 101 -10.67 -27.11 9.31
N GLY A 102 -10.86 -25.79 9.23
CA GLY A 102 -10.34 -24.85 10.23
C GLY A 102 -11.16 -24.81 11.51
N ARG A 103 -12.50 -24.83 11.43
CA ARG A 103 -13.37 -24.71 12.61
C ARG A 103 -13.57 -26.01 13.40
N LEU A 104 -13.59 -27.16 12.73
CA LEU A 104 -13.93 -28.42 13.39
C LEU A 104 -12.76 -29.07 14.16
N LEU A 105 -11.52 -28.74 13.80
CA LEU A 105 -10.31 -29.38 14.35
C LEU A 105 -9.37 -28.41 15.08
N GLY A 106 -9.66 -27.10 15.11
CA GLY A 106 -8.84 -26.09 15.79
C GLY A 106 -7.40 -25.93 15.25
N ASN A 107 -7.03 -26.65 14.19
CA ASN A 107 -5.67 -26.66 13.67
C ASN A 107 -5.41 -25.41 12.81
N LYS A 108 -4.66 -24.47 13.37
CA LYS A 108 -4.16 -23.28 12.66
C LYS A 108 -3.16 -23.70 11.56
N PRO A 109 -3.23 -23.12 10.36
CA PRO A 109 -2.30 -23.47 9.29
C PRO A 109 -0.89 -23.00 9.58
N LYS A 110 0.09 -23.84 9.24
CA LYS A 110 1.52 -23.56 9.40
C LYS A 110 2.18 -23.15 8.10
N ASN A 111 3.30 -22.44 8.23
CA ASN A 111 4.14 -21.99 7.12
C ASN A 111 3.45 -21.03 6.14
N MET A 112 2.66 -20.10 6.67
CA MET A 112 1.99 -19.06 5.89
C MET A 112 2.95 -17.90 5.59
N VAL A 113 2.72 -17.19 4.49
CA VAL A 113 3.42 -15.98 4.10
C VAL A 113 2.45 -14.82 4.28
N LEU A 114 2.86 -13.82 5.04
CA LEU A 114 2.08 -12.61 5.28
C LEU A 114 2.74 -11.43 4.55
N LEU A 115 2.00 -10.80 3.64
CA LEU A 115 2.41 -9.58 2.95
C LEU A 115 1.60 -8.40 3.53
N LEU A 116 2.30 -7.43 4.10
CA LEU A 116 1.71 -6.25 4.76
C LEU A 116 2.07 -4.98 3.96
N ASP A 117 1.09 -4.46 3.25
CA ASP A 117 1.18 -3.16 2.58
C ASP A 117 0.93 -2.03 3.60
N ASN A 118 1.63 -0.90 3.47
CA ASN A 118 1.49 0.28 4.35
C ASN A 118 1.63 -0.03 5.85
N ALA A 119 2.64 -0.80 6.24
CA ALA A 119 2.77 -1.36 7.58
C ALA A 119 3.07 -0.33 8.70
N HIS A 120 3.32 0.94 8.38
CA HIS A 120 3.41 2.02 9.38
C HIS A 120 2.12 2.20 10.18
N THR A 121 0.95 1.79 9.64
CA THR A 121 -0.34 1.89 10.34
C THR A 121 -0.60 0.77 11.36
N LEU A 122 0.34 -0.17 11.53
CA LEU A 122 0.17 -1.29 12.46
C LEU A 122 0.35 -0.84 13.91
N SER A 123 -0.59 -1.25 14.77
CA SER A 123 -0.45 -1.08 16.22
C SER A 123 0.59 -2.02 16.84
N ASP A 124 1.08 -1.67 18.04
CA ASP A 124 1.96 -2.53 18.85
C ASP A 124 1.39 -3.93 19.09
N ARG A 125 0.07 -4.00 19.31
CA ARG A 125 -0.63 -5.27 19.49
C ARG A 125 -0.52 -6.13 18.22
N ASN A 126 -0.76 -5.54 17.05
CA ASN A 126 -0.62 -6.25 15.78
C ASN A 126 0.81 -6.78 15.61
N ASN A 127 1.82 -5.94 15.88
CA ASN A 127 3.23 -6.34 15.79
C ASN A 127 3.59 -7.49 16.74
N ARG A 128 3.17 -7.42 18.01
CA ARG A 128 3.35 -8.53 18.97
C ARG A 128 2.70 -9.83 18.49
N LEU A 129 1.51 -9.76 17.91
CA LEU A 129 0.82 -10.93 17.35
C LEU A 129 1.52 -11.49 16.12
N ILE A 130 1.96 -10.64 15.18
CA ILE A 130 2.75 -11.06 14.00
C ILE A 130 3.98 -11.84 14.46
N LYS A 131 4.73 -11.28 15.41
CA LYS A 131 5.92 -11.91 15.98
C LYS A 131 5.58 -13.25 16.62
N PHE A 132 4.55 -13.31 17.46
CA PHE A 132 4.12 -14.54 18.09
C PHE A 132 3.83 -15.63 17.06
N TYR A 133 3.06 -15.31 16.01
CA TYR A 133 2.72 -16.28 14.96
C TYR A 133 3.93 -16.70 14.11
N PHE A 134 4.90 -15.82 13.94
CA PHE A 134 6.17 -16.16 13.28
C PHE A 134 7.02 -17.11 14.14
N ASP A 135 7.21 -16.79 15.43
CA ASP A 135 8.02 -17.60 16.35
C ASP A 135 7.46 -19.01 16.55
N GLN A 136 6.14 -19.19 16.42
CA GLN A 136 5.45 -20.47 16.50
C GLN A 136 5.39 -21.23 15.16
N ASN A 137 6.04 -20.72 14.10
CA ASN A 137 6.02 -21.26 12.72
C ASN A 137 4.63 -21.33 12.06
N TYR A 138 3.66 -20.55 12.54
CA TYR A 138 2.40 -20.34 11.82
C TYR A 138 2.62 -19.46 10.60
N LEU A 139 3.35 -18.35 10.79
CA LEU A 139 3.93 -17.57 9.70
C LEU A 139 5.36 -18.06 9.46
N ARG A 140 5.64 -18.51 8.23
CA ARG A 140 7.01 -18.79 7.78
C ARG A 140 7.73 -17.53 7.35
N SER A 141 7.05 -16.56 6.74
CA SER A 141 7.67 -15.32 6.28
C SER A 141 6.70 -14.16 6.43
N VAL A 142 7.24 -12.99 6.73
CA VAL A 142 6.48 -11.74 6.87
C VAL A 142 7.19 -10.64 6.10
N ILE A 143 6.49 -10.03 5.15
CA ILE A 143 7.00 -8.94 4.33
C ILE A 143 6.27 -7.67 4.73
N PHE A 144 7.02 -6.70 5.22
CA PHE A 144 6.52 -5.38 5.55
C PHE A 144 6.85 -4.41 4.42
N THR A 145 5.97 -3.45 4.18
CA THR A 145 6.28 -2.32 3.31
C THR A 145 6.02 -1.01 4.04
N THR A 146 6.85 -0.01 3.79
CA THR A 146 6.69 1.34 4.35
C THR A 146 7.29 2.37 3.40
N ASP A 147 6.87 3.61 3.53
CA ASP A 147 7.55 4.79 3.00
C ASP A 147 8.57 5.35 3.99
N ASN A 148 8.26 5.32 5.29
CA ASN A 148 9.18 5.75 6.33
C ASN A 148 9.39 4.63 7.37
N PRO A 149 10.61 4.07 7.52
CA PRO A 149 10.92 3.05 8.52
C PRO A 149 10.89 3.58 9.96
N ASP A 150 11.06 4.88 10.17
CA ASP A 150 11.10 5.49 11.50
C ASP A 150 9.69 5.69 12.08
N GLU A 151 8.69 5.88 11.23
CA GLU A 151 7.27 5.96 11.61
C GLU A 151 6.65 4.58 11.91
N MET A 152 7.37 3.49 11.60
CA MET A 152 6.87 2.17 11.87
C MET A 152 6.94 1.86 13.37
N ASN A 153 5.79 1.51 13.95
CA ASN A 153 5.70 1.08 15.34
C ASN A 153 6.18 -0.38 15.55
N ILE A 154 7.37 -0.70 15.04
CA ILE A 154 7.96 -2.03 15.11
C ILE A 154 8.93 -2.11 16.30
N ASP A 155 8.65 -3.04 17.22
CA ASP A 155 9.51 -3.32 18.36
C ASP A 155 10.90 -3.86 17.97
N GLN A 156 11.88 -3.72 18.89
CA GLN A 156 13.27 -4.12 18.66
C GLN A 156 13.43 -5.61 18.28
N SER A 157 12.51 -6.46 18.71
CA SER A 157 12.59 -7.90 18.46
C SER A 157 12.15 -8.28 17.05
N ILE A 158 11.20 -7.55 16.45
CA ILE A 158 10.91 -7.66 15.01
C ILE A 158 12.03 -7.00 14.21
N ARG A 159 12.54 -5.83 14.61
CA ARG A 159 13.70 -5.19 13.95
C ARG A 159 14.91 -6.13 13.90
N SER A 160 15.19 -6.84 14.99
CA SER A 160 16.26 -7.85 15.05
C SER A 160 16.02 -9.05 14.13
N ARG A 161 14.75 -9.43 13.87
CA ARG A 161 14.39 -10.51 12.93
C ARG A 161 14.52 -10.07 11.48
N ILE A 162 14.16 -8.83 11.17
CA ILE A 162 14.43 -8.21 9.86
C ILE A 162 15.94 -8.15 9.65
N GLY A 163 16.67 -7.55 10.59
CA GLY A 163 18.13 -7.38 10.49
C GLY A 163 18.49 -6.57 9.25
N ASN A 164 19.46 -7.07 8.45
CA ASN A 164 19.90 -6.41 7.22
C ASN A 164 19.03 -6.76 5.99
N ARG A 165 17.86 -7.37 6.19
CA ARG A 165 16.97 -7.82 5.11
C ARG A 165 16.02 -6.70 4.73
N VAL A 166 16.57 -5.72 4.02
CA VAL A 166 15.87 -4.52 3.57
C VAL A 166 16.01 -4.43 2.06
N ILE A 167 14.90 -4.18 1.38
CA ILE A 167 14.87 -3.79 -0.04
C ILE A 167 14.47 -2.32 -0.07
N GLU A 168 15.32 -1.46 -0.62
CA GLU A 168 15.02 -0.05 -0.82
C GLU A 168 14.70 0.18 -2.30
N LEU A 169 13.56 0.80 -2.58
CA LEU A 169 13.11 1.06 -3.95
C LEU A 169 13.60 2.43 -4.39
N GLU A 170 14.41 2.43 -5.43
CA GLU A 170 14.95 3.64 -6.05
C GLU A 170 13.93 4.29 -7.00
N PRO A 171 14.10 5.58 -7.31
CA PRO A 171 13.41 6.21 -8.44
C PRO A 171 13.75 5.48 -9.74
N ILE A 172 12.75 5.30 -10.62
CA ILE A 172 12.96 4.65 -11.91
C ILE A 172 13.86 5.47 -12.83
N SER A 173 14.60 4.81 -13.72
CA SER A 173 15.35 5.46 -14.78
C SER A 173 14.46 5.81 -15.98
N LEU A 174 14.98 6.60 -16.91
CA LEU A 174 14.27 6.89 -18.17
C LEU A 174 14.08 5.62 -19.02
N ASP A 175 15.02 4.67 -18.96
CA ASP A 175 14.91 3.43 -19.71
C ASP A 175 13.83 2.52 -19.10
N ASP A 176 13.72 2.50 -17.76
CA ASP A 176 12.60 1.83 -17.09
C ASP A 176 11.26 2.50 -17.45
N ALA A 177 11.20 3.83 -17.51
CA ALA A 177 10.00 4.56 -17.91
C ALA A 177 9.55 4.20 -19.34
N ARG A 178 10.51 4.10 -20.29
CA ARG A 178 10.24 3.61 -21.65
C ARG A 178 9.75 2.16 -21.63
N GLN A 179 10.38 1.29 -20.85
CA GLN A 179 9.98 -0.10 -20.73
C GLN A 179 8.59 -0.27 -20.09
N ILE A 180 8.22 0.58 -19.13
CA ILE A 180 6.88 0.65 -18.54
C ILE A 180 5.84 0.95 -19.62
N ILE A 181 6.08 1.97 -20.46
CA ILE A 181 5.17 2.31 -21.56
C ILE A 181 5.08 1.15 -22.53
N LYS A 182 6.20 0.60 -22.97
CA LYS A 182 6.25 -0.55 -23.88
C LYS A 182 5.52 -1.80 -23.36
N ASN A 183 5.58 -2.05 -22.04
CA ASN A 183 4.91 -3.19 -21.41
C ASN A 183 3.40 -2.99 -21.28
N ARG A 184 2.93 -1.74 -21.31
CA ARG A 184 1.51 -1.38 -21.09
C ARG A 184 0.79 -0.98 -22.36
N MET A 185 1.52 -0.38 -23.30
CA MET A 185 1.07 0.20 -24.55
C MET A 185 2.08 -0.09 -25.65
N LEU A 186 1.65 -0.11 -26.91
CA LEU A 186 2.59 -0.16 -28.02
C LEU A 186 3.30 1.21 -28.17
N ASP A 187 4.61 1.18 -28.40
CA ASP A 187 5.48 2.37 -28.54
C ASP A 187 4.98 3.37 -29.61
N GLU A 188 4.14 2.94 -30.53
CA GLU A 188 3.58 3.77 -31.60
C GLU A 188 2.53 4.79 -31.13
N PHE A 189 1.92 4.59 -29.95
CA PHE A 189 0.88 5.47 -29.44
C PHE A 189 1.41 6.64 -28.61
N VAL A 190 2.63 6.53 -28.08
CA VAL A 190 3.20 7.53 -27.17
C VAL A 190 4.51 8.04 -27.76
N SER A 191 4.55 9.33 -28.09
CA SER A 191 5.76 9.92 -28.65
C SER A 191 6.92 9.88 -27.64
N LYS A 192 8.15 9.80 -28.15
CA LYS A 192 9.37 9.87 -27.34
C LYS A 192 9.39 11.11 -26.43
N ASP A 193 8.99 12.26 -26.96
CA ASP A 193 8.89 13.52 -26.23
C ASP A 193 7.88 13.44 -25.07
N THR A 194 6.75 12.77 -25.27
CA THR A 194 5.76 12.54 -24.21
C THR A 194 6.36 11.74 -23.08
N VAL A 195 7.09 10.65 -23.38
CA VAL A 195 7.76 9.84 -22.36
C VAL A 195 8.83 10.65 -21.61
N GLU A 196 9.71 11.35 -22.33
CA GLU A 196 10.84 12.06 -21.74
C GLU A 196 10.42 13.25 -20.87
N GLU A 197 9.46 14.06 -21.32
CA GLU A 197 8.98 15.19 -20.53
C GLU A 197 8.10 14.72 -19.35
N SER A 198 7.26 13.69 -19.54
CA SER A 198 6.46 13.13 -18.43
C SER A 198 7.34 12.53 -17.33
N PHE A 199 8.43 11.88 -17.72
CA PHE A 199 9.43 11.34 -16.78
C PHE A 199 10.17 12.46 -16.04
N ARG A 200 10.58 13.53 -16.74
CA ARG A 200 11.25 14.67 -16.10
C ARG A 200 10.38 15.29 -15.00
N PHE A 201 9.08 15.44 -15.26
CA PHE A 201 8.12 15.99 -14.30
C PHE A 201 7.73 15.01 -13.17
N SER A 202 8.03 13.72 -13.30
CA SER A 202 7.71 12.74 -12.27
C SER A 202 8.82 12.56 -11.24
N GLU A 203 10.00 13.14 -11.46
CA GLU A 203 11.18 12.98 -10.61
C GLU A 203 11.52 11.50 -10.34
N GLY A 204 11.31 10.63 -11.35
CA GLY A 204 11.53 9.19 -11.24
C GLY A 204 10.47 8.44 -10.41
N ASN A 205 9.35 9.07 -10.01
CA ASN A 205 8.21 8.38 -9.41
C ASN A 205 7.37 7.68 -10.50
N PRO A 206 7.23 6.34 -10.49
CA PRO A 206 6.48 5.60 -11.51
C PRO A 206 4.99 5.98 -11.60
N ARG A 207 4.35 6.25 -10.44
CA ARG A 207 2.93 6.62 -10.40
C ARG A 207 2.70 7.99 -11.03
N GLU A 208 3.52 8.97 -10.66
CA GLU A 208 3.44 10.32 -11.24
C GLU A 208 3.79 10.31 -12.72
N PHE A 209 4.74 9.47 -13.14
CA PHE A 209 5.08 9.28 -14.54
C PHE A 209 3.85 8.83 -15.35
N LEU A 210 3.15 7.79 -14.90
CA LEU A 210 1.95 7.29 -15.59
C LEU A 210 0.83 8.32 -15.63
N LEU A 211 0.61 9.06 -14.52
CA LEU A 211 -0.36 10.14 -14.46
C LEU A 211 -0.02 11.30 -15.41
N ASN A 212 1.26 11.64 -15.55
CA ASN A 212 1.74 12.65 -16.49
C ASN A 212 1.47 12.20 -17.94
N VAL A 213 1.79 10.95 -18.27
CA VAL A 213 1.50 10.41 -19.61
C VAL A 213 0.00 10.41 -19.87
N GLU A 214 -0.82 9.97 -18.90
CA GLU A 214 -2.28 9.98 -19.03
C GLU A 214 -2.83 11.38 -19.26
N ALA A 215 -2.31 12.40 -18.56
CA ALA A 215 -2.72 13.78 -18.75
C ALA A 215 -2.42 14.30 -20.17
N VAL A 216 -1.27 13.92 -20.75
CA VAL A 216 -0.93 14.27 -22.13
C VAL A 216 -1.83 13.54 -23.12
N MET A 217 -2.03 12.23 -22.93
CA MET A 217 -2.86 11.39 -23.82
C MET A 217 -4.34 11.76 -23.77
N SER A 218 -4.81 12.29 -22.64
CA SER A 218 -6.18 12.77 -22.47
C SER A 218 -6.41 14.16 -23.05
N SER A 219 -5.37 14.83 -23.54
CA SER A 219 -5.51 16.15 -24.18
C SER A 219 -6.07 16.02 -25.61
N ASP A 220 -6.74 17.08 -26.08
CA ASP A 220 -7.27 17.13 -27.46
C ASP A 220 -6.19 17.47 -28.51
N ILE A 221 -4.90 17.52 -28.12
CA ILE A 221 -3.80 17.89 -29.03
C ILE A 221 -3.22 16.62 -29.65
N GLU A 222 -3.43 16.46 -30.96
CA GLU A 222 -2.76 15.40 -31.73
C GLU A 222 -1.27 15.73 -31.87
N ASN A 223 -0.40 14.80 -31.48
CA ASN A 223 1.06 14.92 -31.57
C ASN A 223 1.63 16.21 -30.93
N PRO A 224 1.42 16.41 -29.61
CA PRO A 224 1.83 17.63 -28.94
C PRO A 224 3.35 17.81 -28.99
N THR A 225 3.78 19.05 -29.20
CA THR A 225 5.18 19.46 -29.08
C THR A 225 5.66 19.38 -27.63
N SER A 226 6.97 19.33 -27.40
CA SER A 226 7.53 19.29 -26.03
C SER A 226 7.09 20.50 -25.18
N ASP A 227 6.88 21.67 -25.79
CA ASP A 227 6.37 22.86 -25.08
C ASP A 227 4.89 22.76 -24.70
N GLU A 228 4.07 22.14 -25.54
CA GLU A 228 2.67 21.85 -25.22
C GLU A 228 2.56 20.81 -24.11
N ILE A 229 3.37 19.75 -24.17
CA ILE A 229 3.47 18.74 -23.10
C ILE A 229 3.80 19.42 -21.77
N ARG A 230 4.84 20.25 -21.72
CA ARG A 230 5.21 20.98 -20.49
C ARG A 230 4.08 21.85 -19.95
N LYS A 231 3.30 22.51 -20.83
CA LYS A 231 2.13 23.31 -20.42
C LYS A 231 1.04 22.44 -19.80
N ILE A 232 0.74 21.28 -20.40
CA ILE A 232 -0.22 20.32 -19.86
C ILE A 232 0.23 19.85 -18.46
N LEU A 233 1.50 19.46 -18.32
CA LEU A 233 2.04 18.93 -17.07
C LEU A 233 2.11 19.97 -15.95
N LYS A 234 2.51 21.21 -16.25
CA LYS A 234 2.50 22.32 -15.28
C LYS A 234 1.09 22.63 -14.77
N LYS A 235 0.11 22.61 -15.67
CA LYS A 235 -1.30 22.80 -15.32
C LYS A 235 -1.79 21.67 -14.42
N ARG A 236 -1.39 20.41 -14.69
CA ARG A 236 -1.73 19.25 -13.86
C ARG A 236 -1.15 19.35 -12.46
N SER A 237 0.12 19.74 -12.34
CA SER A 237 0.82 19.76 -11.05
C SER A 237 0.37 20.90 -10.12
N GLY A 238 -0.63 21.70 -10.51
CA GLY A 238 -1.08 22.85 -9.72
C GLY A 238 -0.03 23.95 -9.58
N ALA A 239 1.04 23.93 -10.40
CA ALA A 239 2.13 24.91 -10.29
C ALA A 239 1.70 26.35 -10.67
N ASP A 240 0.46 26.52 -11.15
CA ASP A 240 -0.19 27.81 -11.46
C ASP A 240 -1.43 28.08 -10.58
N SER A 241 -1.71 27.27 -9.55
CA SER A 241 -2.86 27.47 -8.64
C SER A 241 -2.39 27.65 -7.21
N ASP A 242 -2.59 28.85 -6.65
CA ASP A 242 -2.46 29.13 -5.22
C ASP A 242 -3.46 28.23 -4.44
N ASP A 243 -2.90 27.22 -3.79
CA ASP A 243 -3.40 26.31 -2.75
C ASP A 243 -4.90 26.39 -2.38
N GLU A 244 -5.68 25.41 -2.86
CA GLU A 244 -6.78 24.84 -2.09
C GLU A 244 -6.33 23.44 -1.63
N GLU A 245 -5.93 23.32 -0.35
CA GLU A 245 -5.71 22.02 0.28
C GLU A 245 -6.99 21.20 0.19
N GLU A 246 -6.96 20.15 -0.63
CA GLU A 246 -8.01 19.15 -0.71
C GLU A 246 -8.12 18.50 0.67
N THR A 247 -9.16 18.88 1.43
CA THR A 247 -9.44 18.27 2.73
C THR A 247 -9.98 16.87 2.48
N ASP A 248 -9.07 15.89 2.41
CA ASP A 248 -9.40 14.48 2.35
C ASP A 248 -10.36 14.13 3.51
N VAL A 249 -11.64 13.92 3.20
CA VAL A 249 -12.61 13.44 4.18
C VAL A 249 -12.38 11.94 4.34
N PHE A 250 -11.66 11.55 5.39
CA PHE A 250 -11.49 10.14 5.74
C PHE A 250 -12.80 9.57 6.30
N ILE A 251 -13.18 8.37 5.85
CA ILE A 251 -14.44 7.71 6.22
C ILE A 251 -14.13 6.39 6.94
N CYS A 252 -14.83 6.11 8.03
CA CYS A 252 -14.76 4.85 8.77
C CYS A 252 -15.17 3.66 7.91
N ASN A 253 -14.36 2.61 7.88
CA ASN A 253 -14.63 1.42 7.08
C ASN A 253 -15.85 0.63 7.57
N GLU A 254 -16.16 0.69 8.86
CA GLU A 254 -17.24 -0.09 9.48
C GLU A 254 -18.59 0.62 9.39
N CYS A 255 -18.73 1.81 9.98
CA CYS A 255 -20.02 2.52 10.05
C CYS A 255 -20.20 3.60 8.98
N LYS A 256 -19.20 3.85 8.12
CA LYS A 256 -19.22 4.87 7.06
C LYS A 256 -19.37 6.32 7.54
N SER A 257 -19.16 6.60 8.84
CA SER A 257 -19.09 7.98 9.32
C SER A 257 -17.79 8.65 8.90
N ALA A 258 -17.77 9.98 8.85
CA ALA A 258 -16.51 10.72 8.79
C ALA A 258 -15.64 10.38 10.01
N LEU A 259 -14.32 10.35 9.80
CA LEU A 259 -13.34 10.24 10.88
C LEU A 259 -13.05 11.62 11.46
N VAL A 260 -12.74 11.66 12.74
CA VAL A 260 -12.28 12.86 13.45
C VAL A 260 -10.80 12.72 13.76
N LYS A 261 -10.07 13.83 13.74
CA LYS A 261 -8.63 13.84 14.03
C LYS A 261 -8.40 14.19 15.50
N ILE A 262 -7.96 13.22 16.29
CA ILE A 262 -7.66 13.34 17.72
C ILE A 262 -6.16 13.20 17.91
N ALA A 263 -5.48 14.23 18.41
CA ALA A 263 -4.04 14.25 18.64
C ALA A 263 -3.18 13.79 17.42
N GLY A 264 -3.62 14.11 16.21
CA GLY A 264 -2.92 13.73 14.97
C GLY A 264 -3.44 12.44 14.32
N GLU A 265 -4.22 11.66 15.05
CA GLU A 265 -4.72 10.35 14.67
C GLU A 265 -6.19 10.40 14.20
N TRP A 266 -6.54 9.73 13.11
CA TRP A 266 -7.93 9.65 12.64
C TRP A 266 -8.69 8.56 13.39
N ARG A 267 -9.85 8.88 13.98
CA ARG A 267 -10.67 7.96 14.76
C ARG A 267 -12.14 8.04 14.39
N CYS A 268 -12.83 6.91 14.50
CA CYS A 268 -14.26 6.85 14.34
C CYS A 268 -14.94 6.94 15.70
N GLU A 269 -15.62 8.05 15.98
CA GLU A 269 -16.37 8.26 17.24
C GLU A 269 -17.42 7.18 17.54
N LYS A 270 -17.82 6.40 16.53
CA LYS A 270 -18.85 5.35 16.67
C LYS A 270 -18.30 3.94 16.82
N CYS A 271 -17.08 3.68 16.33
CA CYS A 271 -16.55 2.32 16.21
C CYS A 271 -15.28 2.12 17.04
N ASP A 272 -14.55 3.19 17.32
CA ASP A 272 -13.30 3.13 18.07
C ASP A 272 -13.55 3.59 19.50
N THR A 273 -13.08 2.81 20.48
CA THR A 273 -12.83 3.32 21.83
C THR A 273 -11.38 3.82 21.84
N PHE A 274 -11.17 5.09 22.15
CA PHE A 274 -9.85 5.71 22.10
C PHE A 274 -9.64 6.69 23.25
N CYS A 275 -8.39 6.86 23.64
CA CYS A 275 -7.94 7.86 24.58
C CYS A 275 -8.09 9.26 23.98
N GLU A 276 -8.91 10.11 24.58
CA GLU A 276 -9.12 11.49 24.12
C GLU A 276 -7.84 12.34 24.14
N ASN A 277 -6.90 12.03 25.05
CA ASN A 277 -5.64 12.77 25.18
C ASN A 277 -4.65 12.53 24.01
N CYS A 278 -4.50 11.30 23.53
CA CYS A 278 -3.47 10.95 22.53
C CYS A 278 -4.01 10.27 21.28
N GLY A 279 -5.32 10.03 21.20
CA GLY A 279 -5.94 9.25 20.13
C GLY A 279 -5.58 7.76 20.15
N GLY A 280 -4.83 7.25 21.13
CA GLY A 280 -4.49 5.83 21.24
C GLY A 280 -5.73 4.97 21.44
N LEU A 281 -5.88 3.88 20.70
CA LEU A 281 -7.02 2.96 20.87
C LEU A 281 -6.93 2.23 22.22
N VAL A 282 -8.08 2.04 22.84
CA VAL A 282 -8.22 1.39 24.15
C VAL A 282 -9.28 0.29 24.05
N ASP A 283 -9.15 -0.74 24.87
CA ASP A 283 -10.19 -1.73 25.08
C ASP A 283 -11.11 -1.27 26.23
N GLU A 284 -12.35 -1.77 26.29
CA GLU A 284 -13.31 -1.41 27.36
C GLU A 284 -12.83 -1.81 28.77
N ASP A 285 -11.90 -2.77 28.84
CA ASP A 285 -11.30 -3.28 30.08
C ASP A 285 -9.95 -2.63 30.42
N ASP A 286 -9.48 -1.63 29.65
CA ASP A 286 -8.23 -0.94 29.94
C ASP A 286 -8.44 0.13 31.03
N ASP A 287 -7.72 0.03 32.15
CA ASP A 287 -7.73 1.06 33.22
C ASP A 287 -6.83 2.28 32.87
N TYR A 288 -5.99 2.15 31.84
CA TYR A 288 -5.06 3.18 31.39
C TYR A 288 -4.84 3.11 29.88
N CYS A 289 -4.54 4.25 29.26
CA CYS A 289 -4.21 4.28 27.85
C CYS A 289 -2.89 3.54 27.58
N PRO A 290 -2.87 2.50 26.73
CA PRO A 290 -1.66 1.75 26.42
C PRO A 290 -0.62 2.60 25.67
N SER A 291 -1.03 3.71 25.05
CA SER A 291 -0.15 4.59 24.27
C SER A 291 0.49 5.71 25.09
N CYS A 292 -0.27 6.40 25.95
CA CYS A 292 0.25 7.55 26.72
C CYS A 292 0.29 7.34 28.23
N GLY A 293 -0.25 6.23 28.74
CA GLY A 293 -0.23 5.90 30.18
C GLY A 293 -1.17 6.74 31.04
N ILE A 294 -2.08 7.53 30.45
CA ILE A 294 -3.09 8.25 31.22
C ILE A 294 -4.08 7.24 31.82
N GLU A 295 -4.39 7.38 33.11
CA GLU A 295 -5.38 6.57 33.80
C GLU A 295 -6.78 7.06 33.42
N PHE A 296 -7.70 6.15 33.13
CA PHE A 296 -9.10 6.49 32.88
C PHE A 296 -9.82 6.58 34.22
N LEU A 297 -10.36 7.76 34.54
CA LEU A 297 -11.17 7.91 35.73
C LEU A 297 -12.49 7.20 35.49
N GLU A 298 -12.82 6.21 36.32
CA GLU A 298 -14.17 5.66 36.38
C GLU A 298 -15.12 6.84 36.69
N GLU A 299 -15.98 7.19 35.73
CA GLU A 299 -17.06 8.12 36.04
C GLU A 299 -17.93 7.43 37.10
N GLU A 300 -17.97 8.00 38.30
CA GLU A 300 -18.92 7.57 39.33
C GLU A 300 -20.32 7.71 38.72
N VAL A 301 -20.90 6.58 38.32
CA VAL A 301 -22.26 6.55 37.78
C VAL A 301 -23.18 6.91 38.95
N GLU A 302 -23.63 8.17 38.99
CA GLU A 302 -24.67 8.59 39.93
C GLU A 302 -25.96 7.80 39.61
N GLU A 303 -26.31 6.85 40.49
CA GLU A 303 -27.52 6.01 40.41
C GLU A 303 -28.84 6.80 40.52
#